data_AF-A0A7Y4H9X0-F1
#
_entry.id   AF-A0A7Y4H9X0-F1
#
_cell.length_a   1.000
_cell.length_b   1.000
_cell.length_c   1.000
_cell.angle_alpha   90.00
_cell.angle_beta   90.00
_cell.angle_gamma   90.00
#
_symmetry.space_group_name_H-M   'P 1'
#
loop_
_entity.id
_entity.type
_entity.pdbx_description
1 polymer ?
#
loop_
_entity_poly.entity_id
_entity_poly.type
_entity_poly.pdbx_seq_one_letter_code
_entity_poly.pdbx_strand_id
1 'polypeptide(L)'
;MSAKLRIKTKGIEIEWEGEVEFLKSEVPDLIASIIQAIGGAGNDENADEVPTTSQTKTFTTASAAAKMQAGSGPELFKIALAKLQISDGIEPASRDKIHDEMKNAARFYNPNMGKNLTQTIEGLLSRGEINEPSSGNYALSHAAYEKFVEKLSS
;
A
#
# COMPACT_ATOMS: atom_id res chain seq x y z
N MET A 1 0.54 10.51 -42.84
CA MET A 1 0.77 11.75 -42.07
C MET A 1 1.65 11.38 -40.90
N SER A 2 2.78 12.06 -40.69
CA SER A 2 3.64 11.84 -39.52
C SER A 2 3.20 12.73 -38.36
N ALA A 3 3.41 12.29 -37.14
CA ALA A 3 3.08 13.02 -35.93
C ALA A 3 4.25 13.01 -34.97
N LYS A 4 4.38 14.10 -34.22
CA LYS A 4 5.46 14.34 -33.26
C LYS A 4 4.90 14.38 -31.85
N LEU A 5 5.42 13.51 -30.98
CA LEU A 5 5.06 13.38 -29.57
C LEU A 5 6.22 13.85 -28.71
N ARG A 6 5.96 14.73 -27.74
CA ARG A 6 6.95 15.19 -26.76
C ARG A 6 6.40 14.98 -25.36
N ILE A 7 7.00 14.07 -24.61
CA ILE A 7 6.62 13.77 -23.21
C ILE A 7 7.73 14.28 -22.30
N LYS A 8 7.34 15.05 -21.27
CA LYS A 8 8.28 15.64 -20.31
C LYS A 8 7.81 15.38 -18.88
N THR A 9 8.54 14.54 -18.15
CA THR A 9 8.18 14.14 -16.78
C THR A 9 9.41 13.98 -15.91
N LYS A 10 9.45 14.65 -14.74
CA LYS A 10 10.48 14.54 -13.68
C LYS A 10 11.94 14.39 -14.18
N GLY A 11 12.35 15.19 -15.17
CA GLY A 11 13.74 15.22 -15.67
C GLY A 11 14.01 14.33 -16.88
N ILE A 12 13.02 13.62 -17.40
CA ILE A 12 13.12 12.82 -18.62
C ILE A 12 12.32 13.51 -19.73
N GLU A 13 12.94 13.67 -20.89
CA GLU A 13 12.37 14.30 -22.08
C GLU A 13 12.48 13.33 -23.26
N ILE A 14 11.33 12.90 -23.77
CA ILE A 14 11.23 11.94 -24.88
C ILE A 14 10.56 12.64 -26.05
N GLU A 15 11.30 12.80 -27.14
CA GLU A 15 10.77 13.22 -28.44
C GLU A 15 10.66 12.00 -29.35
N TRP A 16 9.47 11.78 -29.90
CA TRP A 16 9.21 10.74 -30.89
C TRP A 16 8.54 11.35 -32.11
N GLU A 17 8.97 10.95 -33.31
CA GLU A 17 8.40 11.36 -34.58
C GLU A 17 8.21 10.13 -35.48
N GLY A 18 6.96 9.86 -35.87
CA GLY A 18 6.62 8.67 -36.66
C GLY A 18 5.18 8.66 -37.17
N GLU A 19 4.72 7.52 -37.67
CA GLU A 19 3.38 7.39 -38.28
C GLU A 19 2.23 7.42 -37.27
N VAL A 20 1.13 8.09 -37.65
CA VAL A 20 -0.05 8.32 -36.80
C VAL A 20 -0.79 7.04 -36.38
N GLU A 21 -0.65 5.94 -37.13
CA GLU A 21 -1.28 4.66 -36.77
C GLU A 21 -0.68 4.08 -35.48
N PHE A 22 0.62 4.29 -35.25
CA PHE A 22 1.33 3.87 -34.05
C PHE A 22 0.85 4.62 -32.78
N LEU A 23 0.39 5.87 -32.93
CA LEU A 23 -0.07 6.73 -31.83
C LEU A 23 -1.36 6.26 -31.17
N LYS A 24 -2.17 5.45 -31.86
CA LYS A 24 -3.48 5.01 -31.34
C LYS A 24 -3.42 3.64 -30.67
N SER A 25 -2.53 2.76 -31.11
CA SER A 25 -2.39 1.41 -30.58
C SER A 25 -1.32 1.31 -29.50
N GLU A 26 -0.13 1.88 -29.71
CA GLU A 26 1.04 1.51 -28.91
C GLU A 26 1.54 2.62 -27.98
N VAL A 27 1.09 3.87 -28.16
CA VAL A 27 1.44 4.96 -27.24
C VAL A 27 0.87 4.78 -25.83
N PRO A 28 -0.35 4.25 -25.63
CA PRO A 28 -0.82 3.91 -24.29
C PRO A 28 0.10 2.91 -23.59
N ASP A 29 0.58 1.88 -24.31
CA ASP A 29 1.46 0.85 -23.79
C ASP A 29 2.88 1.38 -23.52
N LEU A 30 3.38 2.28 -24.38
CA LEU A 30 4.67 2.95 -24.17
C LEU A 30 4.63 3.87 -22.94
N ILE A 31 3.55 4.63 -22.78
CA ILE A 31 3.36 5.50 -21.60
C ILE A 31 3.22 4.65 -20.34
N ALA A 32 2.47 3.55 -20.39
CA ALA A 32 2.35 2.61 -19.28
C ALA A 32 3.71 2.01 -18.90
N SER A 33 4.50 1.59 -19.90
CA SER A 33 5.84 1.03 -19.70
C SER A 33 6.82 2.04 -19.11
N ILE A 34 6.76 3.30 -19.53
CA ILE A 34 7.59 4.37 -18.98
C ILE A 34 7.17 4.70 -17.55
N ILE A 35 5.88 4.76 -17.25
CA ILE A 35 5.36 4.95 -15.88
C ILE A 35 5.80 3.78 -15.00
N GLN A 36 5.79 2.55 -15.51
CA GLN A 36 6.23 1.35 -14.81
C GLN A 36 7.75 1.33 -14.60
N ALA A 37 8.54 1.74 -15.59
CA ALA A 37 10.00 1.84 -15.47
C ALA A 37 10.45 2.96 -14.53
N ILE A 38 9.70 4.08 -14.46
CA ILE A 38 9.98 5.18 -13.53
C ILE A 38 9.44 4.87 -12.12
N GLY A 39 8.34 4.11 -12.02
CA GLY A 39 7.72 3.70 -10.75
C GLY A 39 8.27 2.41 -10.15
N GLY A 40 9.00 1.62 -10.92
CA GLY A 40 9.42 0.25 -10.59
C GLY A 40 10.93 0.07 -10.60
N ALA A 41 11.63 0.82 -9.75
CA ALA A 41 12.94 0.38 -9.24
C ALA A 41 12.69 -0.43 -7.96
N GLY A 42 12.25 -1.67 -8.14
CA GLY A 42 11.90 -2.60 -7.07
C GLY A 42 11.55 -3.96 -7.64
N ASN A 43 12.55 -4.57 -8.29
CA ASN A 43 12.48 -5.92 -8.83
C ASN A 43 12.56 -6.94 -7.68
N ASP A 44 11.51 -7.73 -7.50
CA ASP A 44 11.67 -9.16 -7.24
C ASP A 44 10.54 -9.94 -7.92
N GLU A 45 10.95 -11.07 -8.48
CA GLU A 45 10.33 -11.80 -9.58
C GLU A 45 9.18 -12.73 -9.16
N ASN A 46 8.36 -13.08 -10.15
CA ASN A 46 7.42 -14.21 -10.21
C ASN A 46 6.14 -14.14 -9.35
N ALA A 47 5.02 -13.80 -9.99
CA ALA A 47 4.02 -14.78 -10.44
C ALA A 47 2.81 -14.04 -11.03
N ASP A 48 2.22 -14.62 -12.05
CA ASP A 48 0.93 -14.24 -12.65
C ASP A 48 -0.11 -13.84 -11.58
N GLU A 49 -0.57 -12.60 -11.60
CA GLU A 49 -1.97 -12.28 -11.35
C GLU A 49 -2.35 -10.87 -11.84
N VAL A 50 -3.39 -10.85 -12.67
CA VAL A 50 -4.16 -9.71 -13.13
C VAL A 50 -4.31 -8.60 -12.08
N PRO A 51 -4.00 -7.32 -12.39
CA PRO A 51 -4.31 -6.24 -11.47
C PRO A 51 -5.82 -5.98 -11.56
N THR A 52 -6.58 -6.61 -10.67
CA THR A 52 -7.89 -6.09 -10.29
C THR A 52 -7.64 -4.71 -9.72
N THR A 53 -8.17 -3.69 -10.39
CA THR A 53 -8.29 -2.32 -9.89
C THR A 53 -8.91 -2.37 -8.50
N SER A 54 -8.07 -2.40 -7.46
CA SER A 54 -8.49 -2.33 -6.08
C SER A 54 -9.14 -0.96 -5.91
N GLN A 55 -10.46 -0.94 -5.85
CA GLN A 55 -11.21 0.23 -5.42
C GLN A 55 -10.61 0.63 -4.06
N THR A 56 -9.89 1.73 -4.01
CA THR A 56 -9.36 2.33 -2.79
C THR A 56 -10.55 2.67 -1.89
N LYS A 57 -10.92 1.73 -1.02
CA LYS A 57 -11.94 1.93 0.01
C LYS A 57 -11.30 2.81 1.07
N THR A 58 -11.74 4.06 1.13
CA THR A 58 -11.34 4.98 2.19
C THR A 58 -12.11 4.67 3.46
N PHE A 59 -11.39 4.48 4.56
CA PHE A 59 -11.98 4.25 5.87
C PHE A 59 -11.09 4.80 6.98
N THR A 60 -11.68 4.97 8.15
CA THR A 60 -10.94 5.39 9.35
C THR A 60 -10.52 4.18 10.17
N THR A 61 -9.41 4.29 10.90
CA THR A 61 -8.98 3.22 11.82
C THR A 61 -10.04 2.90 12.87
N ALA A 62 -10.80 3.90 13.33
CA ALA A 62 -11.91 3.69 14.26
C ALA A 62 -13.06 2.87 13.66
N SER A 63 -13.45 3.12 12.41
CA SER A 63 -14.53 2.37 11.75
C SER A 63 -14.11 0.94 11.42
N ALA A 64 -12.86 0.74 10.99
CA ALA A 64 -12.31 -0.60 10.77
C ALA A 64 -12.17 -1.38 12.09
N ALA A 65 -11.70 -0.72 13.16
CA ALA A 65 -11.60 -1.33 14.48
C ALA A 65 -12.95 -1.72 15.07
N ALA A 66 -13.99 -0.91 14.86
CA ALA A 66 -15.35 -1.25 15.24
C ALA A 66 -15.87 -2.48 14.49
N LYS A 67 -15.64 -2.54 13.16
CA LYS A 67 -16.06 -3.67 12.32
C LYS A 67 -15.35 -4.97 12.70
N MET A 68 -14.07 -4.87 13.04
CA MET A 68 -13.24 -6.02 13.41
C MET A 68 -13.27 -6.34 14.91
N GLN A 69 -14.01 -5.56 15.71
CA GLN A 69 -14.11 -5.70 17.16
C GLN A 69 -12.73 -5.76 17.85
N ALA A 70 -11.83 -4.86 17.45
CA ALA A 70 -10.46 -4.84 17.97
C ALA A 70 -10.44 -4.65 19.49
N GLY A 71 -9.96 -5.66 20.23
CA GLY A 71 -9.89 -5.64 21.69
C GLY A 71 -8.46 -5.48 22.22
N SER A 72 -7.46 -5.69 21.37
CA SER A 72 -6.06 -5.77 21.78
C SER A 72 -5.14 -4.82 21.00
N GLY A 73 -3.98 -4.51 21.60
CA GLY A 73 -2.93 -3.70 20.96
C GLY A 73 -2.45 -4.27 19.61
N PRO A 74 -2.17 -5.59 19.50
CA PRO A 74 -1.80 -6.21 18.23
C PRO A 74 -2.87 -6.13 17.15
N GLU A 75 -4.15 -6.25 17.52
CA GLU A 75 -5.25 -6.11 16.55
C GLU A 75 -5.35 -4.67 16.06
N LEU A 76 -5.34 -3.70 16.97
CA LEU A 76 -5.39 -2.28 16.62
C LEU A 76 -4.19 -1.87 15.75
N PHE A 77 -3.01 -2.42 16.02
CA PHE A 77 -1.82 -2.21 15.19
C PHE A 77 -2.05 -2.67 13.74
N LYS A 78 -2.54 -3.90 13.55
CA LYS A 78 -2.84 -4.42 12.22
C LYS A 78 -3.91 -3.61 11.50
N ILE A 79 -4.92 -3.12 12.22
CA ILE A 79 -5.97 -2.28 11.63
C ILE A 79 -5.43 -0.91 11.20
N ALA A 80 -4.59 -0.30 12.04
CA ALA A 80 -3.93 0.97 11.70
C ALA A 80 -3.01 0.79 10.47
N LEU A 81 -2.26 -0.32 10.42
CA LEU A 81 -1.42 -0.67 9.28
C LEU A 81 -2.27 -0.94 8.02
N ALA A 82 -3.36 -1.70 8.13
CA ALA A 82 -4.29 -1.97 7.04
C ALA A 82 -4.89 -0.67 6.49
N LYS A 83 -5.26 0.27 7.35
CA LYS A 83 -5.75 1.59 6.93
C LYS A 83 -4.67 2.33 6.14
N LEU A 84 -3.43 2.37 6.65
CA LEU A 84 -2.33 3.05 5.97
C LEU A 84 -2.04 2.43 4.59
N GLN A 85 -2.09 1.11 4.46
CA GLN A 85 -1.85 0.43 3.18
C GLN A 85 -3.04 0.52 2.21
N ILE A 86 -4.26 0.19 2.67
CA ILE A 86 -5.44 0.05 1.81
C ILE A 86 -6.12 1.39 1.53
N SER A 87 -6.29 2.23 2.56
CA SER A 87 -6.99 3.51 2.42
C SER A 87 -6.04 4.60 1.95
N ASP A 88 -4.82 4.66 2.51
CA ASP A 88 -3.91 5.78 2.26
C ASP A 88 -2.81 5.44 1.23
N GLY A 89 -2.68 4.17 0.81
CA GLY A 89 -1.68 3.72 -0.18
C GLY A 89 -0.23 3.81 0.30
N ILE A 90 -0.01 3.80 1.62
CA ILE A 90 1.32 3.91 2.23
C ILE A 90 1.81 2.52 2.62
N GLU A 91 2.70 1.97 1.80
CA GLU A 91 3.37 0.70 2.02
C GLU A 91 4.85 0.82 1.59
N PRO A 92 5.82 0.55 2.48
CA PRO A 92 5.69 0.20 3.90
C PRO A 92 5.49 1.45 4.80
N ALA A 93 4.94 1.25 6.01
CA ALA A 93 4.64 2.33 6.95
C ALA A 93 5.57 2.32 8.18
N SER A 94 6.02 3.51 8.62
CA SER A 94 6.89 3.62 9.78
C SER A 94 6.17 3.35 11.10
N ARG A 95 6.92 2.87 12.10
CA ARG A 95 6.40 2.64 13.47
C ARG A 95 5.62 3.83 14.03
N ASP A 96 6.18 5.03 13.90
CA ASP A 96 5.60 6.25 14.46
C ASP A 96 4.28 6.59 13.78
N LYS A 97 4.22 6.43 12.45
CA LYS A 97 3.00 6.68 11.68
C LYS A 97 1.88 5.71 12.03
N ILE A 98 2.22 4.43 12.24
CA ILE A 98 1.25 3.44 12.71
C ILE A 98 0.78 3.80 14.12
N HIS A 99 1.69 4.19 15.01
CA HIS A 99 1.33 4.57 16.38
C HIS A 99 0.41 5.80 16.43
N ASP A 100 0.67 6.81 15.60
CA ASP A 100 -0.18 7.99 15.50
C ASP A 100 -1.57 7.64 14.96
N GLU A 101 -1.64 6.75 13.96
CA GLU A 101 -2.92 6.27 13.45
C GLU A 101 -3.68 5.43 14.49
N MET A 102 -2.98 4.66 15.33
CA MET A 102 -3.61 4.00 16.49
C MET A 102 -4.21 5.03 17.47
N LYS A 103 -3.51 6.14 17.76
CA LYS A 103 -4.02 7.20 18.65
C LYS A 103 -5.28 7.87 18.09
N ASN A 104 -5.40 7.98 16.76
CA ASN A 104 -6.60 8.51 16.11
C ASN A 104 -7.85 7.67 16.42
N ALA A 105 -7.69 6.38 16.73
CA ALA A 105 -8.75 5.50 17.18
C ALA A 105 -8.93 5.54 18.72
N ALA A 106 -9.21 6.72 19.28
CA ALA A 106 -9.24 6.97 20.72
C ALA A 106 -10.16 6.04 21.55
N ARG A 107 -11.22 5.47 20.95
CA ARG A 107 -12.12 4.50 21.60
C ARG A 107 -11.48 3.14 21.85
N PHE A 108 -10.49 2.77 21.04
CA PHE A 108 -9.82 1.47 21.08
C PHE A 108 -8.39 1.59 21.63
N TYR A 109 -7.79 2.76 21.47
CA TYR A 109 -6.44 3.02 21.95
C TYR A 109 -6.39 3.20 23.47
N ASN A 110 -5.41 2.56 24.09
CA ASN A 110 -5.01 2.89 25.45
C ASN A 110 -3.50 3.16 25.52
N PRO A 111 -3.01 3.96 26.49
CA PRO A 111 -1.58 4.27 26.60
C PRO A 111 -0.67 3.05 26.78
N ASN A 112 -1.18 1.94 27.33
CA ASN A 112 -0.40 0.71 27.52
C ASN A 112 -0.09 0.03 26.18
N MET A 113 -0.95 0.16 25.17
CA MET A 113 -0.67 -0.33 23.80
C MET A 113 0.57 0.32 23.21
N GLY A 114 0.76 1.63 23.41
CA GLY A 114 1.96 2.34 22.97
C GLY A 114 3.23 1.89 23.70
N LYS A 115 3.14 1.64 25.01
CA LYS A 115 4.27 1.12 25.81
C LYS A 115 4.69 -0.28 25.39
N ASN A 116 3.74 -1.13 25.01
CA ASN A 116 3.97 -2.52 24.61
C ASN A 116 4.12 -2.68 23.08
N LEU A 117 4.34 -1.59 22.35
CA LEU A 117 4.33 -1.59 20.89
C LEU A 117 5.50 -2.43 20.31
N THR A 118 6.69 -2.35 20.90
CA THR A 118 7.85 -3.14 20.45
C THR A 118 7.58 -4.64 20.58
N GLN A 119 7.09 -5.09 21.75
CA GLN A 119 6.72 -6.49 21.98
C GLN A 119 5.60 -6.96 21.05
N THR A 120 4.66 -6.06 20.75
CA THR A 120 3.56 -6.32 19.81
C THR A 120 4.11 -6.56 18.41
N ILE A 121 5.03 -5.72 17.94
CA ILE A 121 5.67 -5.83 16.63
C ILE A 121 6.47 -7.13 16.51
N GLU A 122 7.35 -7.42 17.47
CA GLU A 122 8.12 -8.67 17.51
C GLU A 122 7.22 -9.90 17.50
N GLY A 123 6.13 -9.86 18.26
CA GLY A 123 5.11 -10.92 18.30
C GLY A 123 4.35 -11.07 16.98
N LEU A 124 4.15 -10.00 16.21
CA LEU A 124 3.46 -10.07 14.91
C LEU A 124 4.43 -10.52 13.79
N LEU A 125 5.69 -10.07 13.82
CA LEU A 125 6.75 -10.52 12.92
C LEU A 125 7.01 -12.02 13.05
N SER A 126 7.16 -12.50 14.29
CA SER A 126 7.38 -13.93 14.56
C SER A 126 6.21 -14.83 14.13
N ARG A 127 4.98 -14.29 14.08
CA ARG A 127 3.80 -14.99 13.55
C ARG A 127 3.62 -14.87 12.03
N GLY A 128 4.45 -14.08 11.35
CA GLY A 128 4.33 -13.82 9.91
C GLY A 128 3.05 -13.05 9.54
N GLU A 129 2.46 -12.32 10.49
CA GLU A 129 1.27 -11.49 10.24
C GLU A 129 1.65 -10.12 9.64
N ILE A 130 2.89 -9.68 9.90
CA ILE A 130 3.49 -8.47 9.32
C ILE A 130 4.91 -8.80 8.84
N ASN A 131 5.40 -8.00 7.91
CA ASN A 131 6.76 -8.03 7.39
C ASN A 131 7.46 -6.69 7.67
N GLU A 132 8.80 -6.69 7.68
CA GLU A 132 9.63 -5.49 7.79
C GLU A 132 10.50 -5.34 6.52
N PRO A 133 9.97 -4.76 5.43
CA PRO A 133 10.73 -4.63 4.18
C PRO A 133 11.97 -3.73 4.31
N SER A 134 11.95 -2.79 5.26
CA SER A 134 13.10 -1.95 5.61
C SER A 134 13.06 -1.63 7.09
N SER A 135 14.24 -1.40 7.69
CA SER A 135 14.35 -1.20 9.14
C SER A 135 13.40 -0.11 9.66
N GLY A 136 12.53 -0.49 10.60
CA GLY A 136 11.54 0.39 11.22
C GLY A 136 10.28 0.67 10.41
N ASN A 137 10.14 0.06 9.22
CA ASN A 137 8.94 0.15 8.39
C ASN A 137 8.29 -1.22 8.21
N TYR A 138 6.98 -1.27 8.45
CA TYR A 138 6.21 -2.50 8.47
C TYR A 138 5.17 -2.51 7.36
N ALA A 139 4.84 -3.72 6.92
CA ALA A 139 3.78 -4.00 5.96
C ALA A 139 2.98 -5.22 6.43
N LEU A 140 1.69 -5.31 6.10
CA LEU A 140 0.95 -6.56 6.33
C LEU A 140 1.53 -7.66 5.44
N SER A 141 1.55 -8.89 5.94
CA SER A 141 1.82 -10.02 5.05
C SER A 141 0.66 -10.23 4.09
N HIS A 142 0.92 -10.82 2.93
CA HIS A 142 -0.11 -11.05 1.90
C HIS A 142 -1.35 -11.77 2.47
N ALA A 143 -1.14 -12.84 3.25
CA ALA A 143 -2.23 -13.58 3.89
C ALA A 143 -3.01 -12.77 4.94
N ALA A 144 -2.39 -11.81 5.61
CA ALA A 144 -3.08 -10.90 6.51
C ALA A 144 -3.87 -9.86 5.71
N TYR A 145 -3.26 -9.28 4.67
CA TYR A 145 -3.87 -8.29 3.79
C TYR A 145 -5.18 -8.80 3.17
N GLU A 146 -5.20 -10.00 2.59
CA GLU A 146 -6.42 -10.58 1.98
C GLU A 146 -7.56 -10.71 3.00
N LYS A 147 -7.28 -11.25 4.19
CA LYS A 147 -8.27 -11.39 5.27
C LYS A 147 -8.85 -10.05 5.71
N PHE A 148 -8.03 -9.00 5.69
CA PHE A 148 -8.47 -7.64 6.00
C PHE A 148 -9.40 -7.10 4.91
N VAL A 149 -9.05 -7.27 3.64
CA VAL A 149 -9.87 -6.82 2.50
C VAL A 149 -11.21 -7.55 2.43
N GLU A 150 -11.21 -8.87 2.66
CA GLU A 150 -12.41 -9.70 2.69
C GLU A 150 -13.38 -9.24 3.79
N LYS A 151 -12.88 -9.10 5.03
CA LYS A 151 -13.70 -8.64 6.17
C LYS A 151 -14.18 -7.20 6.02
N LEU A 152 -13.41 -6.33 5.37
CA LEU A 152 -13.86 -4.96 5.09
C LEU A 152 -14.93 -4.92 3.99
N SER A 153 -15.04 -5.95 3.16
CA SER A 153 -16.01 -6.03 2.06
C SER A 153 -17.31 -6.76 2.41
N SER A 154 -17.30 -7.67 3.40
CA SER A 154 -18.50 -8.34 3.93
C SER A 154 -19.35 -7.45 4.83
#